data_AF-A0A7C4CQG2-F1
#
_entry.id   AF-A0A7C4CQG2-F1
#
_cell.length_a   1.000
_cell.length_b   1.000
_cell.length_c   1.000
_cell.angle_alpha   90.00
_cell.angle_beta   90.00
_cell.angle_gamma   90.00
#
_symmetry.space_group_name_H-M   'P 1'
#
loop_
_entity.id
_entity.type
_entity.pdbx_description
1 polymer ?
#
loop_
_entity_poly.entity_id
_entity_poly.type
_entity_poly.pdbx_seq_one_letter_code
_entity_poly.pdbx_strand_id
1 'polypeptide(L)'
;MSLESNKILGGVGALLMVLSILGVLGVPYTLFLLVVGAILVLIALKGFADHYQDGGIFNNALYGFITVMVGGVAVIAVLVILLSPLIAELTGMELDVGNPMAMQQFIRQFVVEHLQQILGAFLGAYLLLVISVIVSGVLFRKSLNALSTRSGEKMFGTAGMVWLIGAVLTIVLIGLIVIWISWILLAVGFFSLKTAQAPVQPAVVQPPQPPQPPPP
;
A
#
# COMPACT_ATOMS: atom_id res chain seq x y z
N MET A 1 -17.69 11.37 8.97
CA MET A 1 -18.12 10.64 7.75
C MET A 1 -19.05 9.51 8.17
N SER A 2 -20.03 9.14 7.33
CA SER A 2 -20.86 7.97 7.60
C SER A 2 -20.04 6.69 7.45
N LEU A 3 -20.45 5.61 8.13
CA LEU A 3 -19.80 4.30 8.00
C LEU A 3 -19.80 3.78 6.56
N GLU A 4 -20.89 4.02 5.83
CA GLU A 4 -21.01 3.62 4.43
C GLU A 4 -20.02 4.36 3.52
N SER A 5 -19.83 5.66 3.76
CA SER A 5 -18.84 6.45 3.02
C SER A 5 -17.42 5.94 3.30
N ASN A 6 -17.07 5.66 4.56
CA ASN A 6 -15.77 5.09 4.91
C ASN A 6 -15.55 3.72 4.27
N LYS A 7 -16.60 2.88 4.24
CA LYS A 7 -16.59 1.57 3.59
C LYS A 7 -16.23 1.67 2.10
N ILE A 8 -16.94 2.53 1.38
CA ILE A 8 -16.72 2.74 -0.06
C ILE A 8 -15.32 3.28 -0.29
N LEU A 9 -14.88 4.26 0.51
CA LEU A 9 -13.57 4.87 0.37
C LEU A 9 -12.43 3.86 0.58
N GLY A 10 -12.55 3.00 1.61
CA GLY A 10 -11.58 1.96 1.90
C GLY A 10 -11.53 0.89 0.83
N GLY A 11 -12.70 0.43 0.35
CA GLY A 11 -12.79 -0.56 -0.72
C GLY A 11 -12.23 -0.05 -2.05
N VAL A 12 -12.60 1.17 -2.47
CA VAL A 12 -12.05 1.82 -3.66
C VAL A 12 -10.54 2.03 -3.52
N GLY A 13 -10.08 2.53 -2.36
CA GLY A 13 -8.66 2.69 -2.09
C GLY A 13 -7.87 1.38 -2.24
N ALA A 14 -8.39 0.29 -1.67
CA ALA A 14 -7.78 -1.03 -1.81
C ALA A 14 -7.77 -1.54 -3.26
N LEU A 15 -8.84 -1.32 -4.03
CA LEU A 15 -8.86 -1.64 -5.45
C LEU A 15 -7.83 -0.82 -6.25
N LEU A 16 -7.67 0.48 -5.97
CA LEU A 16 -6.64 1.30 -6.60
C LEU A 16 -5.22 0.76 -6.31
N MET A 17 -4.96 0.31 -5.09
CA MET A 17 -3.71 -0.37 -4.77
C MET A 17 -3.54 -1.66 -5.58
N VAL A 18 -4.57 -2.51 -5.69
CA VAL A 18 -4.53 -3.74 -6.51
C VAL A 18 -4.24 -3.45 -7.98
N LEU A 19 -4.91 -2.45 -8.56
CA LEU A 19 -4.75 -2.06 -9.97
C LEU A 19 -3.39 -1.40 -10.24
N SER A 20 -2.74 -0.82 -9.23
CA SER A 20 -1.43 -0.18 -9.41
C SER A 20 -0.36 -1.14 -9.93
N ILE A 21 -0.44 -2.44 -9.60
CA ILE A 21 0.50 -3.46 -10.09
C ILE A 21 0.28 -3.79 -11.56
N LEU A 22 -0.95 -3.67 -12.08
CA LEU A 22 -1.23 -3.97 -13.49
C LEU A 22 -0.54 -2.99 -14.44
N GLY A 23 -0.24 -1.77 -13.98
CA GLY A 23 0.48 -0.80 -14.82
C GLY A 23 1.99 -1.02 -14.88
N VAL A 24 2.57 -2.01 -14.15
CA VAL A 24 3.94 -2.48 -14.41
C VAL A 24 4.09 -2.94 -15.88
N LEU A 25 2.97 -3.21 -16.57
CA LEU A 25 2.88 -3.50 -18.00
C LEU A 25 2.96 -2.25 -18.92
N GLY A 26 3.36 -1.07 -18.41
CA GLY A 26 3.69 0.10 -19.25
C GLY A 26 2.83 1.36 -19.06
N VAL A 27 2.14 1.51 -17.92
CA VAL A 27 1.32 2.71 -17.64
C VAL A 27 2.08 3.65 -16.69
N PRO A 28 2.30 4.93 -17.05
CA PRO A 28 3.16 5.85 -16.28
C PRO A 28 2.58 6.30 -14.93
N TYR A 29 1.31 6.02 -14.63
CA TYR A 29 0.60 6.54 -13.44
C TYR A 29 0.49 5.52 -12.29
N THR A 30 1.22 4.41 -12.32
CA THR A 30 1.13 3.32 -11.33
C THR A 30 1.45 3.75 -9.90
N LEU A 31 2.56 4.46 -9.72
CA LEU A 31 3.00 4.91 -8.41
C LEU A 31 1.98 5.89 -7.78
N PHE A 32 1.38 6.74 -8.61
CA PHE A 32 0.34 7.66 -8.19
C PHE A 32 -0.91 6.90 -7.71
N LEU A 33 -1.36 5.89 -8.45
CA LEU A 33 -2.51 5.05 -8.06
C LEU A 33 -2.27 4.33 -6.73
N LEU A 34 -1.06 3.81 -6.51
CA LEU A 34 -0.69 3.13 -5.27
C LEU A 34 -0.78 4.09 -4.08
N VAL A 35 -0.21 5.29 -4.21
CA VAL A 35 -0.19 6.29 -3.13
C VAL A 35 -1.61 6.83 -2.87
N VAL A 36 -2.36 7.18 -3.91
CA VAL A 36 -3.75 7.63 -3.77
C VAL A 36 -4.59 6.54 -3.13
N GLY A 37 -4.50 5.29 -3.61
CA GLY A 37 -5.22 4.15 -3.05
C GLY A 37 -4.91 3.95 -1.57
N ALA A 38 -3.63 4.00 -1.18
CA ALA A 38 -3.21 3.90 0.22
C ALA A 38 -3.75 5.05 1.08
N ILE A 39 -3.74 6.29 0.58
CA ILE A 39 -4.31 7.45 1.29
C ILE A 39 -5.82 7.27 1.51
N LEU A 40 -6.56 6.81 0.50
CA LEU A 40 -8.00 6.56 0.65
C LEU A 40 -8.29 5.48 1.71
N VAL A 41 -7.48 4.41 1.75
CA VAL A 41 -7.56 3.41 2.81
C VAL A 41 -7.26 4.03 4.17
N LEU A 42 -6.23 4.87 4.30
CA LEU A 42 -5.91 5.54 5.57
C LEU A 42 -7.05 6.45 6.04
N ILE A 43 -7.69 7.19 5.13
CA ILE A 43 -8.86 8.02 5.47
C ILE A 43 -10.02 7.15 5.94
N ALA A 44 -10.28 6.02 5.28
CA ALA A 44 -11.30 5.07 5.71
C ALA A 44 -11.00 4.50 7.10
N LEU A 45 -9.77 4.05 7.34
CA LEU A 45 -9.32 3.54 8.64
C LEU A 45 -9.43 4.61 9.73
N LYS A 46 -9.14 5.87 9.43
CA LYS A 46 -9.39 7.00 10.34
C LYS A 46 -10.87 7.12 10.69
N GLY A 47 -11.74 7.08 9.68
CA GLY A 47 -13.18 7.13 9.90
C GLY A 47 -13.71 5.98 10.77
N PHE A 48 -13.17 4.77 10.63
CA PHE A 48 -13.50 3.64 11.50
C PHE A 48 -12.89 3.76 12.90
N ALA A 49 -11.66 4.27 13.02
CA ALA A 49 -11.04 4.56 14.31
C ALA A 49 -11.88 5.55 15.13
N ASP A 50 -12.35 6.63 14.48
CA ASP A 50 -13.21 7.64 15.08
C ASP A 50 -14.58 7.02 15.46
N HIS A 51 -15.16 6.15 14.61
CA HIS A 51 -16.44 5.51 14.91
C HIS A 51 -16.38 4.51 16.07
N TYR A 52 -15.37 3.63 16.06
CA TYR A 52 -15.20 2.58 17.08
C TYR A 52 -14.48 3.07 18.34
N GLN A 53 -14.07 4.35 18.39
CA GLN A 53 -13.29 4.94 19.47
C GLN A 53 -12.01 4.13 19.77
N ASP A 54 -11.37 3.64 18.70
CA ASP A 54 -10.15 2.83 18.77
C ASP A 54 -9.11 3.40 17.80
N GLY A 55 -8.29 4.31 18.32
CA GLY A 55 -7.21 4.95 17.57
C GLY A 55 -6.17 3.98 17.02
N GLY A 56 -6.11 2.76 17.55
CA GLY A 56 -5.20 1.71 17.06
C GLY A 56 -5.50 1.27 15.63
N ILE A 57 -6.74 1.43 15.16
CA ILE A 57 -7.11 1.12 13.77
C ILE A 57 -6.36 2.04 12.80
N PHE A 58 -6.31 3.34 13.07
CA PHE A 58 -5.67 4.31 12.19
C PHE A 58 -4.18 4.47 12.47
N ASN A 59 -3.79 4.67 13.73
CA ASN A 59 -2.42 5.05 14.09
C ASN A 59 -1.41 3.97 13.67
N ASN A 60 -1.74 2.69 13.86
CA ASN A 60 -0.87 1.61 13.41
C ASN A 60 -0.74 1.60 11.87
N ALA A 61 -1.84 1.78 11.12
CA ALA A 61 -1.78 1.83 9.66
C ALA A 61 -0.96 3.03 9.15
N LEU A 62 -1.16 4.20 9.77
CA LEU A 62 -0.44 5.42 9.46
C LEU A 62 1.06 5.24 9.72
N TYR A 63 1.46 4.71 10.88
CA TYR A 63 2.86 4.43 11.16
C TYR A 63 3.44 3.38 10.22
N GLY A 64 2.66 2.36 9.83
CA GLY A 64 3.07 1.38 8.82
C GLY A 64 3.32 2.03 7.45
N PHE A 65 2.43 2.92 7.03
CA PHE A 65 2.59 3.69 5.79
C PHE A 65 3.79 4.63 5.84
N ILE A 66 3.96 5.40 6.93
CA ILE A 66 5.13 6.27 7.10
C ILE A 66 6.42 5.47 7.09
N THR A 67 6.44 4.30 7.75
CA THR A 67 7.62 3.42 7.80
C THR A 67 8.07 3.00 6.42
N VAL A 68 7.16 2.58 5.53
CA VAL A 68 7.55 2.15 4.18
C VAL A 68 7.97 3.34 3.31
N MET A 69 7.37 4.52 3.48
CA MET A 69 7.79 5.74 2.78
C MET A 69 9.19 6.19 3.20
N VAL A 70 9.45 6.28 4.52
CA VAL A 70 10.76 6.63 5.06
C VAL A 70 11.81 5.58 4.70
N GLY A 71 11.46 4.29 4.79
CA GLY A 71 12.32 3.20 4.36
C GLY A 71 12.71 3.30 2.88
N GLY A 72 11.75 3.61 2.00
CA GLY A 72 12.02 3.83 0.57
C GLY A 72 12.97 5.01 0.31
N VAL A 73 12.77 6.14 0.99
CA VAL A 73 13.68 7.29 0.90
C VAL A 73 15.07 6.93 1.43
N ALA A 74 15.16 6.22 2.55
CA ALA A 74 16.43 5.78 3.13
C ALA A 74 17.19 4.84 2.20
N VAL A 75 16.49 3.91 1.53
CA VAL A 75 17.08 3.02 0.51
C VAL A 75 17.69 3.82 -0.64
N ILE A 76 16.96 4.81 -1.18
CA ILE A 76 17.47 5.67 -2.25
C ILE A 76 18.71 6.45 -1.76
N ALA A 77 18.65 7.04 -0.57
CA ALA A 77 19.77 7.79 0.00
C ALA A 77 21.01 6.90 0.18
N VAL A 78 20.84 5.68 0.71
CA VAL A 78 21.93 4.71 0.87
C VAL A 78 22.53 4.33 -0.49
N LEU A 79 21.72 4.04 -1.50
CA LEU A 79 22.21 3.73 -2.84
C LEU A 79 22.98 4.91 -3.44
N VAL A 80 22.49 6.14 -3.31
CA VAL A 80 23.18 7.33 -3.80
C VAL A 80 24.52 7.51 -3.11
N ILE A 81 24.57 7.37 -1.77
CA ILE A 81 25.82 7.49 -1.01
C ILE A 81 26.83 6.42 -1.44
N LEU A 82 26.42 5.14 -1.45
CA LEU A 82 27.30 4.01 -1.72
C LEU A 82 27.74 3.93 -3.19
N LEU A 83 26.93 4.42 -4.13
CA LEU A 83 27.25 4.45 -5.55
C LEU A 83 27.81 5.81 -6.01
N SER A 84 27.88 6.83 -5.15
CA SER A 84 28.44 8.13 -5.52
C SER A 84 29.87 8.08 -6.08
N PRO A 85 30.81 7.24 -5.59
CA PRO A 85 32.15 7.16 -6.17
C PRO A 85 32.10 6.60 -7.61
N LEU A 86 31.20 5.64 -7.84
CA LEU A 86 30.99 5.01 -9.13
C LEU A 86 30.46 6.02 -10.15
N ILE A 87 29.52 6.88 -9.72
CA ILE A 87 28.98 7.96 -10.56
C ILE A 87 30.09 8.96 -10.90
N ALA A 88 30.91 9.35 -9.93
CA ALA A 88 32.01 10.30 -10.16
C ALA A 88 33.03 9.76 -11.18
N GLU A 89 33.42 8.49 -11.05
CA GLU A 89 34.30 7.81 -11.99
C GLU A 89 33.70 7.81 -13.41
N LEU A 90 32.43 7.41 -13.55
CA LEU A 90 31.71 7.43 -14.84
C LEU A 90 31.68 8.82 -15.49
N THR A 91 31.46 9.88 -14.70
CA THR A 91 31.39 11.25 -15.23
C THR A 91 32.75 11.84 -15.59
N GLY A 92 33.84 11.30 -15.04
CA GLY A 92 35.21 11.78 -15.27
C GLY A 92 35.92 11.11 -16.46
N MET A 93 35.28 10.14 -17.12
CA MET A 93 35.91 9.36 -18.18
C MET A 93 35.64 9.93 -19.58
N GLU A 94 36.70 10.03 -20.39
CA GLU A 94 36.61 10.26 -21.82
C GLU A 94 36.34 8.92 -22.53
N LEU A 95 35.06 8.62 -22.76
CA LEU A 95 34.64 7.38 -23.43
C LEU A 95 34.59 7.59 -24.95
N ASP A 96 35.40 6.81 -25.69
CA ASP A 96 35.26 6.69 -27.15
C ASP A 96 34.05 5.81 -27.50
N VAL A 97 32.87 6.43 -27.53
CA VAL A 97 31.59 5.79 -27.90
C VAL A 97 31.54 5.36 -29.37
N GLY A 98 32.46 5.83 -30.22
CA GLY A 98 32.54 5.49 -31.63
C GLY A 98 33.22 4.14 -31.90
N ASN A 99 33.92 3.58 -30.91
CA ASN A 99 34.63 2.31 -31.02
C ASN A 99 33.98 1.22 -30.14
N PRO A 100 33.23 0.28 -30.73
CA PRO A 100 32.57 -0.80 -29.99
C PRO A 100 33.54 -1.68 -29.18
N MET A 101 34.79 -1.86 -29.64
CA MET A 101 35.78 -2.66 -28.91
C MET A 101 36.27 -1.94 -27.65
N ALA A 102 36.50 -0.63 -27.72
CA ALA A 102 36.88 0.18 -26.56
C ALA A 102 35.74 0.20 -25.52
N MET A 103 34.49 0.37 -25.98
CA MET A 103 33.30 0.32 -25.12
C MET A 103 33.14 -1.03 -24.42
N GLN A 104 33.35 -2.14 -25.13
CA GLN A 104 33.26 -3.48 -24.56
C GLN A 104 34.34 -3.72 -23.49
N GLN A 105 35.58 -3.30 -23.75
CA GLN A 105 36.69 -3.43 -22.79
C GLN A 105 36.42 -2.60 -21.53
N PHE A 106 35.97 -1.36 -21.71
CA PHE A 106 35.58 -0.48 -20.62
C PHE A 106 34.51 -1.11 -19.73
N ILE A 107 33.37 -1.52 -20.30
CA ILE A 107 32.27 -2.13 -19.53
C ILE A 107 32.76 -3.36 -18.75
N ARG A 108 33.57 -4.21 -19.39
CA ARG A 108 34.09 -5.41 -18.73
C ARG A 108 34.98 -5.07 -17.55
N GLN A 109 35.92 -4.14 -17.72
CA GLN A 109 36.84 -3.72 -16.67
C GLN A 109 36.09 -3.06 -15.51
N PHE A 110 35.22 -2.11 -15.84
CA PHE A 110 34.37 -1.41 -14.88
C PHE A 110 33.50 -2.38 -14.06
N VAL A 111 32.84 -3.34 -14.70
CA VAL A 111 32.04 -4.35 -13.99
C VAL A 111 32.91 -5.18 -13.07
N VAL A 112 34.08 -5.64 -13.52
CA VAL A 112 34.97 -6.49 -12.69
C VAL A 112 35.50 -5.73 -11.48
N GLU A 113 35.92 -4.47 -11.65
CA GLU A 113 36.47 -3.63 -10.58
C GLU A 113 35.40 -3.27 -9.54
N HIS A 114 34.18 -2.95 -9.99
CA HIS A 114 33.12 -2.43 -9.12
C HIS A 114 32.09 -3.47 -8.68
N LEU A 115 32.22 -4.73 -9.11
CA LEU A 115 31.25 -5.79 -8.81
C LEU A 115 30.94 -5.90 -7.32
N GLN A 116 31.97 -5.87 -6.48
CA GLN A 116 31.84 -6.02 -5.02
C GLN A 116 31.10 -4.83 -4.40
N GLN A 117 31.43 -3.61 -4.82
CA GLN A 117 30.77 -2.39 -4.33
C GLN A 117 29.30 -2.36 -4.77
N ILE A 118 29.02 -2.66 -6.04
CA ILE A 118 27.67 -2.72 -6.59
C ILE A 118 26.85 -3.76 -5.82
N LEU A 119 27.35 -4.99 -5.72
CA LEU A 119 26.64 -6.07 -5.04
C LEU A 119 26.42 -5.76 -3.55
N GLY A 120 27.44 -5.21 -2.87
CA GLY A 120 27.34 -4.80 -1.47
C GLY A 120 26.30 -3.69 -1.25
N ALA A 121 26.28 -2.68 -2.13
CA ALA A 121 25.31 -1.59 -2.07
C ALA A 121 23.87 -2.09 -2.28
N PHE A 122 23.64 -2.92 -3.31
CA PHE A 122 22.33 -3.50 -3.57
C PHE A 122 21.87 -4.43 -2.45
N LEU A 123 22.76 -5.27 -1.91
CA LEU A 123 22.43 -6.16 -0.79
C LEU A 123 22.07 -5.37 0.46
N GLY A 124 22.86 -4.37 0.84
CA GLY A 124 22.58 -3.52 2.00
C GLY A 124 21.27 -2.74 1.86
N ALA A 125 21.04 -2.14 0.69
CA ALA A 125 19.79 -1.45 0.36
C ALA A 125 18.58 -2.39 0.39
N TYR A 126 18.73 -3.60 -0.15
CA TYR A 126 17.68 -4.61 -0.16
C TYR A 126 17.32 -5.09 1.26
N LEU A 127 18.31 -5.34 2.12
CA LEU A 127 18.07 -5.71 3.52
C LEU A 127 17.35 -4.59 4.29
N LEU A 128 17.74 -3.33 4.08
CA LEU A 128 17.05 -2.18 4.67
C LEU A 128 15.59 -2.09 4.21
N LEU A 129 15.33 -2.34 2.93
CA LEU A 129 13.97 -2.39 2.38
C LEU A 129 13.16 -3.50 3.04
N VAL A 130 13.70 -4.72 3.14
CA VAL A 130 13.03 -5.88 3.75
C VAL A 130 12.68 -5.58 5.21
N ILE A 131 13.60 -5.03 5.99
CA ILE A 131 13.34 -4.64 7.39
C ILE A 131 12.19 -3.62 7.47
N SER A 132 12.24 -2.58 6.64
CA SER A 132 11.21 -1.53 6.61
C SER A 132 9.82 -2.10 6.27
N VAL A 133 9.76 -3.01 5.29
CA VAL A 133 8.53 -3.69 4.87
C VAL A 133 8.00 -4.62 5.96
N ILE A 134 8.87 -5.35 6.67
CA ILE A 134 8.47 -6.21 7.80
C ILE A 134 7.87 -5.37 8.94
N VAL A 135 8.54 -4.29 9.35
CA VAL A 135 8.03 -3.38 10.39
C VAL A 135 6.68 -2.80 9.98
N SER A 136 6.57 -2.34 8.74
CA SER A 136 5.30 -1.87 8.17
C SER A 136 4.20 -2.94 8.22
N GLY A 137 4.51 -4.17 7.83
CA GLY A 137 3.59 -5.31 7.87
C GLY A 137 3.09 -5.64 9.28
N VAL A 138 3.94 -5.53 10.30
CA VAL A 138 3.53 -5.71 11.70
C VAL A 138 2.53 -4.65 12.12
N LEU A 139 2.77 -3.40 11.74
CA LEU A 139 1.88 -2.28 12.05
C LEU A 139 0.54 -2.39 11.31
N PHE A 140 0.54 -2.72 10.02
CA PHE A 140 -0.69 -3.00 9.27
C PHE A 140 -1.47 -4.17 9.87
N ARG A 141 -0.80 -5.25 10.28
CA ARG A 141 -1.46 -6.36 10.97
C ARG A 141 -2.16 -5.91 12.25
N LYS A 142 -1.52 -5.07 13.07
CA LYS A 142 -2.13 -4.53 14.29
C LYS A 142 -3.37 -3.70 13.98
N SER A 143 -3.28 -2.81 12.99
CA SER A 143 -4.42 -2.00 12.51
C SER A 143 -5.60 -2.87 12.05
N LEU A 144 -5.36 -3.82 11.15
CA LEU A 144 -6.41 -4.61 10.54
C LEU A 144 -7.01 -5.63 11.52
N ASN A 145 -6.22 -6.16 12.46
CA ASN A 145 -6.74 -6.97 13.56
C ASN A 145 -7.64 -6.17 14.52
N ALA A 146 -7.25 -4.93 14.84
CA ALA A 146 -8.09 -4.04 15.65
C ALA A 146 -9.42 -3.78 14.93
N LEU A 147 -9.38 -3.43 13.64
CA LEU A 147 -10.60 -3.23 12.84
C LEU A 147 -11.45 -4.51 12.77
N SER A 148 -10.82 -5.67 12.58
CA SER A 148 -11.52 -6.96 12.54
C SER A 148 -12.28 -7.24 13.84
N THR A 149 -11.66 -6.97 14.98
CA THR A 149 -12.25 -7.21 16.29
C THR A 149 -13.39 -6.23 16.59
N ARG A 150 -13.26 -4.96 16.19
CA ARG A 150 -14.30 -3.93 16.42
C ARG A 150 -15.47 -4.04 15.46
N SER A 151 -15.21 -4.35 14.20
CA SER A 151 -16.25 -4.46 13.17
C SER A 151 -16.92 -5.84 13.12
N GLY A 152 -16.28 -6.87 13.67
CA GLY A 152 -16.70 -8.27 13.54
C GLY A 152 -16.38 -8.88 12.17
N GLU A 153 -15.78 -8.13 11.24
CA GLU A 153 -15.40 -8.63 9.91
C GLU A 153 -14.03 -9.30 9.95
N LYS A 154 -14.00 -10.63 9.76
CA LYS A 154 -12.80 -11.45 9.87
C LYS A 154 -11.82 -11.25 8.72
N MET A 155 -12.30 -10.81 7.55
CA MET A 155 -11.46 -10.61 6.36
C MET A 155 -10.33 -9.59 6.59
N PHE A 156 -10.52 -8.58 7.45
CA PHE A 156 -9.44 -7.68 7.83
C PHE A 156 -8.32 -8.39 8.59
N GLY A 157 -8.65 -9.28 9.53
CA GLY A 157 -7.65 -10.06 10.25
C GLY A 157 -6.87 -10.99 9.31
N THR A 158 -7.58 -11.64 8.37
CA THR A 158 -6.94 -12.44 7.33
C THR A 158 -6.05 -11.60 6.43
N ALA A 159 -6.52 -10.44 5.96
CA ALA A 159 -5.74 -9.52 5.14
C ALA A 159 -4.47 -9.07 5.86
N GLY A 160 -4.56 -8.69 7.15
CA GLY A 160 -3.39 -8.31 7.95
C GLY A 160 -2.41 -9.45 8.18
N MET A 161 -2.89 -10.68 8.37
CA MET A 161 -2.04 -11.88 8.46
C MET A 161 -1.30 -12.14 7.15
N VAL A 162 -2.03 -12.16 6.03
CA VAL A 162 -1.46 -12.39 4.69
C VAL A 162 -0.47 -11.30 4.33
N TRP A 163 -0.77 -10.04 4.65
CA TRP A 163 0.17 -8.93 4.47
C TRP A 163 1.46 -9.18 5.22
N LEU A 164 1.41 -9.54 6.51
CA LEU A 164 2.63 -9.79 7.28
C LEU A 164 3.43 -10.98 6.75
N ILE A 165 2.77 -12.09 6.38
CA ILE A 165 3.45 -13.23 5.75
C ILE A 165 4.15 -12.77 4.49
N GLY A 166 3.46 -12.00 3.65
CA GLY A 166 4.04 -11.43 2.44
C GLY A 166 5.22 -10.52 2.74
N ALA A 167 5.13 -9.67 3.75
CA ALA A 167 6.22 -8.80 4.19
C ALA A 167 7.48 -9.60 4.56
N VAL A 168 7.35 -10.68 5.32
CA VAL A 168 8.48 -11.56 5.67
C VAL A 168 9.02 -12.29 4.44
N LEU A 169 8.14 -12.78 3.56
CA LEU A 169 8.51 -13.48 2.34
C LEU A 169 9.11 -12.56 1.26
N THR A 170 9.12 -11.23 1.45
CA THR A 170 9.78 -10.31 0.50
C THR A 170 11.28 -10.55 0.40
N ILE A 171 11.90 -11.22 1.38
CA ILE A 171 13.30 -11.64 1.39
C ILE A 171 13.69 -12.55 0.22
N VAL A 172 12.73 -13.26 -0.38
CA VAL A 172 12.92 -14.07 -1.60
C VAL A 172 12.07 -13.55 -2.76
N LEU A 173 11.65 -12.28 -2.70
CA LEU A 173 10.79 -11.56 -3.66
C LEU A 173 9.36 -12.11 -3.82
N ILE A 174 9.10 -13.38 -3.48
CA ILE A 174 7.77 -14.01 -3.59
C ILE A 174 6.72 -13.31 -2.70
N GLY A 175 7.18 -12.66 -1.64
CA GLY A 175 6.33 -11.89 -0.73
C GLY A 175 5.55 -10.76 -1.39
N LEU A 176 6.04 -10.20 -2.51
CA LEU A 176 5.33 -9.14 -3.23
C LEU A 176 3.96 -9.61 -3.74
N ILE A 177 3.89 -10.85 -4.26
CA ILE A 177 2.63 -11.46 -4.72
C ILE A 177 1.68 -11.67 -3.53
N VAL A 178 2.22 -12.11 -2.39
CA VAL A 178 1.43 -12.35 -1.18
C VAL A 178 0.86 -11.03 -0.61
N ILE A 179 1.66 -9.96 -0.60
CA ILE A 179 1.17 -8.61 -0.22
C ILE A 179 0.08 -8.15 -1.19
N TRP A 180 0.25 -8.36 -2.49
CA TRP A 180 -0.79 -8.00 -3.46
C TRP A 180 -2.12 -8.74 -3.21
N ILE A 181 -2.06 -10.04 -2.88
CA ILE A 181 -3.25 -10.80 -2.46
C ILE A 181 -3.88 -10.19 -1.20
N SER A 182 -3.07 -9.70 -0.26
CA SER A 182 -3.59 -9.03 0.95
C SER A 182 -4.41 -7.78 0.64
N TRP A 183 -4.08 -7.03 -0.43
CA TRP A 183 -4.85 -5.85 -0.84
C TRP A 183 -6.21 -6.23 -1.43
N ILE A 184 -6.29 -7.38 -2.12
CA ILE A 184 -7.57 -7.94 -2.58
C ILE A 184 -8.44 -8.32 -1.38
N LEU A 185 -7.87 -9.03 -0.41
CA LEU A 185 -8.58 -9.39 0.83
C LEU A 185 -9.03 -8.17 1.62
N LEU A 186 -8.22 -7.11 1.63
CA LEU A 186 -8.57 -5.83 2.25
C LEU A 186 -9.77 -5.18 1.56
N ALA A 187 -9.80 -5.16 0.22
CA ALA A 187 -10.95 -4.66 -0.54
C ALA A 187 -12.22 -5.45 -0.23
N VAL A 188 -12.13 -6.78 -0.21
CA VAL A 188 -13.24 -7.66 0.18
C VAL A 188 -13.69 -7.36 1.60
N GLY A 189 -12.76 -7.22 2.55
CA GLY A 189 -13.06 -6.87 3.94
C GLY A 189 -13.83 -5.56 4.07
N PHE A 190 -13.44 -4.51 3.34
CA PHE A 190 -14.21 -3.27 3.31
C PHE A 190 -15.61 -3.51 2.74
N PHE A 191 -15.77 -4.12 1.57
CA PHE A 191 -17.10 -4.30 0.99
C PHE A 191 -18.02 -5.23 1.79
N SER A 192 -17.47 -6.13 2.60
CA SER A 192 -18.22 -7.02 3.48
C SER A 192 -18.71 -6.37 4.78
N LEU A 193 -18.26 -5.16 5.12
CA LEU A 193 -18.71 -4.45 6.32
C LEU A 193 -20.22 -4.19 6.32
N LYS A 194 -20.88 -4.67 7.38
CA LYS A 194 -22.28 -4.38 7.69
C LYS A 194 -22.37 -2.99 8.32
N THR A 195 -22.60 -1.98 7.50
CA THR A 195 -22.90 -0.63 7.96
C THR A 195 -24.39 -0.57 8.27
N ALA A 196 -24.77 -0.14 9.50
CA ALA A 196 -26.17 0.01 9.86
C ALA A 196 -26.88 0.82 8.77
N GLN A 197 -27.98 0.25 8.26
CA GLN A 197 -28.75 0.78 7.14
C GLN A 197 -29.00 2.28 7.35
N ALA A 198 -28.87 3.08 6.28
CA ALA A 198 -29.43 4.42 6.25
C ALA A 198 -30.84 4.38 6.86
N PRO A 199 -31.21 5.34 7.74
CA PRO A 199 -32.47 5.28 8.46
C PRO A 199 -33.58 5.02 7.43
N VAL A 200 -34.27 3.89 7.60
CA VAL A 200 -35.55 3.66 6.94
C VAL A 200 -36.36 4.90 7.28
N GLN A 201 -36.64 5.74 6.27
CA GLN A 201 -37.51 6.89 6.47
C GLN A 201 -38.74 6.36 7.22
N PRO A 202 -39.12 6.94 8.38
CA PRO A 202 -40.36 6.56 9.02
C PRO A 202 -41.42 6.67 7.94
N ALA A 203 -42.08 5.56 7.61
CA ALA A 203 -43.21 5.58 6.72
C ALA A 203 -44.11 6.69 7.25
N VAL A 204 -44.27 7.76 6.47
CA VAL A 204 -45.09 8.90 6.87
C VAL A 204 -46.46 8.29 7.10
N VAL A 205 -46.85 8.18 8.37
CA VAL A 205 -48.15 7.64 8.76
C VAL A 205 -49.14 8.65 8.23
N GLN A 206 -49.67 8.41 7.03
CA GLN A 206 -50.67 9.28 6.44
C GLN A 206 -51.86 9.31 7.41
N PRO A 207 -52.32 10.50 7.84
CA PRO A 207 -53.52 10.60 8.66
C PRO A 207 -54.68 9.91 7.95
N PRO A 208 -55.60 9.24 8.69
CA PRO A 208 -56.78 8.64 8.09
C PRO A 208 -57.51 9.67 7.21
N GLN A 209 -57.71 9.35 5.93
CA GLN A 209 -58.46 10.22 5.03
C GLN A 209 -59.87 10.42 5.61
N PRO A 210 -60.37 11.67 5.72
CA PRO A 210 -61.73 11.94 6.17
C PRO A 210 -62.74 11.21 5.27
N PRO A 211 -63.84 10.66 5.83
CA PRO A 211 -64.88 10.00 5.05
C PRO A 211 -65.37 10.93 3.93
N GLN A 212 -65.30 10.45 2.69
CA GLN A 212 -65.83 11.19 1.56
C GLN A 212 -67.36 11.36 1.72
N PRO A 213 -67.91 12.58 1.51
CA PRO A 213 -69.35 12.78 1.53
C PRO A 213 -70.02 11.91 0.44
N PRO A 214 -71.20 11.35 0.71
CA PRO A 214 -71.93 10.57 -0.28
C PRO A 214 -72.26 11.43 -1.52
N PRO A 215 -72.20 10.85 -2.72
CA PRO A 215 -72.52 11.56 -3.96
C PRO A 215 -73.99 11.97 -4.01
N PRO A 216 -74.31 13.09 -4.71
CA PRO A 216 -75.67 13.63 -4.85
C PRO A 216 -76.59 12.74 -5.69
#